data_AF-A0A928U152-F1
#
_entry.id   AF-A0A928U152-F1
#
_cell.length_a   1.000
_cell.length_b   1.000
_cell.length_c   1.000
_cell.angle_alpha   90.00
_cell.angle_beta   90.00
_cell.angle_gamma   90.00
#
_symmetry.space_group_name_H-M   'P 1'
#
loop_
_entity.id
_entity.type
_entity.pdbx_description
1 polymer ?
#
loop_
_entity_poly.entity_id
_entity_poly.type
_entity_poly.pdbx_seq_one_letter_code
_entity_poly.pdbx_strand_id
1 'polypeptide(L)' 'MNSETMQYASYLVRLWRHDGATGSQPTPYHAEVEHIQTGQRRHFHTPADLYAFLHQPTPTGEQNETTDD' A
#
# COMPACT_ATOMS: atom_id res chain seq x y z
N MET A 1 23.01 3.84 23.33
CA MET A 1 21.56 4.06 23.17
C MET A 1 21.29 3.92 21.68
N ASN A 2 20.76 2.78 21.26
CA ASN A 2 20.44 2.56 19.85
C ASN A 2 19.16 3.35 19.56
N SER A 3 19.32 4.50 18.91
CA SER A 3 18.21 5.32 18.44
C SER A 3 17.52 4.56 17.32
N GLU A 4 16.44 3.84 17.62
CA GLU A 4 15.58 3.27 16.59
C GLU A 4 15.09 4.44 15.72
N THR A 5 15.61 4.52 14.49
CA THR A 5 15.20 5.53 13.53
C THR A 5 13.79 5.18 13.08
N MET A 6 12.81 5.89 13.65
CA MET A 6 11.41 5.73 13.32
C MET A 6 11.20 6.11 11.84
N GLN A 7 10.97 5.11 10.99
CA GLN A 7 10.72 5.32 9.58
C GLN A 7 9.22 5.55 9.35
N TYR A 8 8.89 6.74 8.85
CA TYR A 8 7.52 7.10 8.49
C TYR A 8 7.34 6.93 6.99
N ALA A 9 6.33 6.15 6.59
CA ALA A 9 5.90 6.03 5.21
C ALA A 9 4.57 6.78 5.02
N SER A 10 4.42 7.45 3.88
CA SER A 10 3.18 8.13 3.47
C SER A 10 2.64 7.50 2.20
N TYR A 11 1.34 7.25 2.19
CA TYR A 11 0.63 6.62 1.08
C TYR A 11 -0.55 7.48 0.64
N LEU A 12 -0.76 7.57 -0.67
CA LEU A 12 -2.01 8.05 -1.25
C LEU A 12 -2.87 6.84 -1.62
N VAL A 13 -4.10 6.83 -1.11
CA VAL A 13 -5.07 5.77 -1.36
C VAL A 13 -6.21 6.35 -2.20
N ARG A 14 -6.44 5.76 -3.37
CA ARG A 14 -7.56 6.08 -4.25
C ARG A 14 -8.56 4.93 -4.23
N LEU A 15 -9.83 5.25 -4.06
CA LEU A 15 -10.94 4.29 -3.99
C LEU A 15 -12.00 4.69 -5.00
N TRP A 16 -12.46 3.76 -5.83
CA TRP A 16 -13.55 4.01 -6.75
C TRP A 16 -14.35 2.75 -7.00
N ARG A 17 -15.57 2.95 -7.50
CA ARG A 17 -16.43 1.88 -8.01
C ARG A 17 -16.80 2.25 -9.44
N HIS A 18 -16.72 1.29 -10.34
CA HIS A 18 -17.09 1.53 -11.73
C HIS A 18 -18.58 1.29 -11.88
N ASP A 19 -19.40 2.34 -12.00
CA ASP A 19 -20.84 2.19 -12.20
C ASP A 19 -21.12 1.23 -13.37
N GLY A 20 -21.57 0.02 -13.03
CA GLY A 20 -21.94 -0.99 -14.00
C GLY A 20 -23.27 -0.57 -14.62
N ALA A 21 -23.37 -0.68 -15.95
CA ALA A 21 -24.60 -0.42 -16.67
C ALA A 21 -25.79 -1.07 -15.95
N THR A 22 -26.77 -0.23 -15.61
CA THR A 22 -28.07 -0.53 -15.00
C THR A 22 -28.46 -2.01 -15.04
N GLY A 23 -28.30 -2.74 -13.93
CA GLY A 23 -28.79 -4.11 -13.85
C GLY A 23 -28.11 -5.00 -12.82
N SER A 24 -28.57 -4.91 -11.57
CA SER A 24 -28.53 -5.96 -10.53
C SER A 24 -27.19 -6.59 -10.09
N GLN A 25 -26.04 -6.26 -10.68
CA GLN A 25 -24.74 -6.75 -10.19
C GLN A 25 -24.06 -5.77 -9.24
N PRO A 26 -23.42 -6.25 -8.16
CA PRO A 26 -22.64 -5.39 -7.29
C PRO A 26 -21.49 -4.76 -8.07
N THR A 27 -21.44 -3.42 -8.05
CA THR A 27 -20.42 -2.61 -8.72
C THR A 27 -19.02 -3.08 -8.32
N PRO A 28 -18.13 -3.37 -9.28
CA PRO A 28 -16.79 -3.87 -8.97
C PRO A 28 -16.02 -2.83 -8.15
N TYR A 29 -15.33 -3.33 -7.12
CA TYR A 29 -14.48 -2.53 -6.25
C TYR A 29 -13.11 -2.35 -6.88
N HIS A 30 -12.60 -1.13 -6.81
CA HIS A 30 -11.24 -0.84 -7.23
C HIS A 30 -10.56 0.08 -6.22
N ALA A 31 -9.28 -0.20 -5.97
CA ALA A 31 -8.42 0.68 -5.21
C ALA A 31 -7.03 0.74 -5.84
N GLU A 32 -6.34 1.85 -5.58
CA GLU A 32 -4.93 2.04 -5.88
C GLU A 32 -4.25 2.63 -4.64
N VAL A 33 -3.09 2.09 -4.29
CA VAL A 33 -2.20 2.68 -3.30
C VAL A 33 -0.91 3.10 -3.99
N GLU A 34 -0.52 4.35 -3.74
CA GLU A 34 0.71 4.95 -4.23
C GLU A 34 1.60 5.32 -3.05
N HIS A 35 2.83 4.80 -3.01
CA HIS A 35 3.84 5.24 -2.06
C HIS A 35 4.42 6.57 -2.51
N ILE A 36 4.24 7.62 -1.71
CA ILE A 36 4.52 9.00 -2.14
C ILE A 36 6.01 9.23 -2.45
N GLN A 37 6.90 8.60 -1.70
CA GLN A 37 8.35 8.83 -1.87
C GLN A 37 8.92 8.09 -3.08
N THR A 38 8.45 6.88 -3.36
CA THR A 38 8.99 6.05 -4.46
C THR A 38 8.14 6.10 -5.73
N GLY A 39 6.92 6.64 -5.65
CA GLY A 39 5.94 6.61 -6.74
C GLY A 39 5.42 5.20 -7.07
N GLN A 40 5.76 4.19 -6.26
CA GLN A 40 5.32 2.82 -6.51
C GLN A 40 3.81 2.70 -6.33
N ARG A 41 3.14 2.13 -7.33
CA ARG A 41 1.68 1.93 -7.34
C ARG A 41 1.32 0.47 -7.25
N ARG A 42 0.21 0.18 -6.55
CA ARG A 42 -0.39 -1.14 -6.47
C ARG A 42 -1.90 -1.02 -6.59
N HIS A 43 -2.50 -1.86 -7.42
CA HIS A 43 -3.94 -1.93 -7.62
C HIS A 43 -4.56 -3.09 -6.85
N PHE A 44 -5.80 -2.90 -6.39
CA PHE A 44 -6.57 -3.91 -5.68
C PHE A 44 -7.99 -3.98 -6.26
N HIS A 45 -8.51 -5.21 -6.33
CA HIS A 45 -9.84 -5.50 -6.87
C HIS A 45 -10.81 -6.03 -5.80
N THR A 46 -10.30 -6.23 -4.57
CA THR A 46 -11.12 -6.61 -3.41
C THR A 46 -10.75 -5.74 -2.19
N PRO A 47 -11.70 -5.42 -1.31
CA PRO A 47 -11.39 -4.72 -0.05
C PRO A 47 -10.46 -5.52 0.86
N ALA A 48 -10.55 -6.85 0.84
CA ALA A 48 -9.76 -7.74 1.68
C ALA A 48 -8.26 -7.62 1.37
N ASP A 49 -7.88 -7.56 0.09
CA ASP A 49 -6.49 -7.45 -0.32
C ASP A 49 -5.89 -6.08 0.06
N LEU A 50 -6.67 -5.01 -0.08
CA LEU A 50 -6.26 -3.68 0.36
C LEU A 50 -6.02 -3.65 1.88
N TYR A 51 -6.95 -4.22 2.65
CA TYR A 51 -6.84 -4.27 4.10
C TYR A 51 -5.62 -5.08 4.55
N ALA A 52 -5.41 -6.24 3.95
CA ALA A 52 -4.23 -7.06 4.20
C ALA A 52 -2.94 -6.27 3.93
N PHE A 53 -2.88 -5.47 2.87
CA PHE A 53 -1.75 -4.61 2.57
C PHE A 53 -1.53 -3.49 3.61
N LEU A 54 -2.58 -2.75 3.99
CA LEU A 54 -2.47 -1.63 4.94
C LEU A 54 -2.08 -2.08 6.35
N HIS A 55 -2.32 -3.35 6.69
CA HIS A 55 -1.96 -3.95 7.96
C HIS A 55 -0.58 -4.64 7.95
N GLN A 56 0.14 -4.64 6.82
CA GLN A 56 1.52 -5.11 6.82
C GLN A 56 2.36 -4.13 7.65
N PRO A 57 3.19 -4.64 8.59
CA PRO A 57 4.16 -3.77 9.24
C PRO A 57 5.04 -3.14 8.17
N THR A 58 5.21 -1.81 8.23
CA THR A 58 6.14 -1.10 7.37
C THR A 58 7.48 -1.81 7.48
N PRO A 59 8.13 -2.22 6.37
CA PRO A 59 9.44 -2.86 6.46
C PRO A 59 10.38 -1.89 7.17
N THR A 60 10.81 -2.27 8.38
CA THR A 60 11.91 -1.61 9.09
C THR A 60 13.08 -1.62 8.13
N GLY A 61 13.53 -0.46 7.66
CA GLY A 61 14.63 -0.36 6.73
C GLY A 61 15.94 -0.81 7.37
N GLU A 62 16.17 -2.11 7.38
CA GLU A 62 17.49 -2.71 7.54
C GLU A 62 18.12 -2.75 6.15
N GLN A 63 18.73 -1.62 5.73
CA GLN A 63 19.75 -1.69 4.70
C GLN A 63 21.04 -2.16 5.36
N ASN A 64 21.41 -3.39 5.05
CA ASN A 64 22.64 -4.06 5.45
C ASN A 64 23.86 -3.15 5.27
N GLU A 65 24.51 -2.80 6.39
CA GLU A 65 25.89 -2.33 6.40
C GLU A 65 26.78 -3.54 6.10
N THR A 66 27.06 -3.78 4.82
CA THR A 66 28.13 -4.70 4.41
C THR A 66 29.47 -4.00 4.65
N THR A 67 29.98 -4.16 5.86
CA THR A 67 31.41 -4.00 6.13
C THR A 67 32.11 -5.26 5.63
N ASP A 68 32.89 -5.13 4.57
CA ASP A 68 33.94 -6.08 4.21
C ASP A 68 35.28 -5.32 4.21
N ASP A 69 36.30 -6.06 4.64
CA ASP A 69 37.57 -5.71 5.30
C ASP A 69 38.54 -4.81 4.51
#